data_AF-A0A0R1WQL2-F1
#
_entry.id   AF-A0A0R1WQL2-F1
#
_cell.length_a   1.000
_cell.length_b   1.000
_cell.length_c   1.000
_cell.angle_alpha   90.00
_cell.angle_beta   90.00
_cell.angle_gamma   90.00
#
_symmetry.space_group_name_H-M   'P 1'
#
loop_
_entity.id
_entity.type
_entity.pdbx_description
1 polymer ?
#
loop_
_entity_poly.entity_id
_entity_poly.type
_entity_poly.pdbx_seq_one_letter_code
_entity_poly.pdbx_strand_id
1 'polypeptide(L)'
;MIKIDIPKSKIDFEIGGTNFVLSLEDKSRGKCLEVFDKISAKEVENINKRDIEITQYNQEQANLKARAATDENMTEVSYKEASVSLSNKFSKMMKKNDANRNKRLLELECEYLDTCFGQGSAKKIYEMCDGSSVVFNKVIIMINNEIDKETSATDFYDSYKQKIEEMKPDESTDQEQTDIQESDVSH
;
A
#
# COMPACT_ATOMS: atom_id res chain seq x y z
N MET A 1 -41.25 0.79 1.44
CA MET A 1 -40.45 1.64 2.37
C MET A 1 -39.01 1.61 1.87
N ILE A 2 -38.35 2.76 1.73
CA ILE A 2 -36.93 2.80 1.33
C ILE A 2 -36.07 2.51 2.58
N LYS A 3 -35.18 1.54 2.50
CA LYS A 3 -34.17 1.26 3.53
C LYS A 3 -32.85 1.87 3.09
N ILE A 4 -32.23 2.67 3.95
CA ILE A 4 -30.89 3.23 3.75
C ILE A 4 -29.97 2.56 4.77
N ASP A 5 -28.95 1.85 4.30
CA ASP A 5 -27.90 1.29 5.15
C ASP A 5 -26.91 2.40 5.52
N ILE A 6 -26.53 2.52 6.81
CA ILE A 6 -25.55 3.51 7.27
C ILE A 6 -24.13 2.92 7.09
N PRO A 7 -23.17 3.64 6.47
CA PRO A 7 -21.78 3.19 6.35
C PRO A 7 -21.10 2.91 7.71
N LYS A 8 -20.04 2.11 7.70
CA LYS A 8 -19.24 1.83 8.91
C LYS A 8 -18.52 3.10 9.36
N SER A 9 -18.51 3.35 10.68
CA SER A 9 -17.70 4.40 11.30
C SER A 9 -16.31 3.92 11.76
N LYS A 10 -16.02 2.62 11.64
CA LYS A 10 -14.75 2.01 12.05
C LYS A 10 -14.41 0.76 11.23
N ILE A 11 -13.13 0.41 11.19
CA ILE A 11 -12.63 -0.90 10.73
C ILE A 11 -11.94 -1.59 11.92
N ASP A 12 -12.26 -2.86 12.14
CA ASP A 12 -11.57 -3.73 13.10
C ASP A 12 -10.56 -4.60 12.33
N PHE A 13 -9.29 -4.54 12.70
CA PHE A 13 -8.19 -5.28 12.08
C PHE A 13 -7.63 -6.33 13.04
N GLU A 14 -7.52 -7.59 12.63
CA GLU A 14 -6.70 -8.59 13.34
C GLU A 14 -5.29 -8.61 12.75
N ILE A 15 -4.29 -8.26 13.56
CA ILE A 15 -2.86 -8.25 13.17
C ILE A 15 -2.10 -9.03 14.24
N GLY A 16 -1.45 -10.12 13.84
CA GLY A 16 -0.65 -10.96 14.76
C GLY A 16 -1.45 -11.50 15.97
N GLY A 17 -2.74 -11.83 15.79
CA GLY A 17 -3.62 -12.25 16.88
C GLY A 17 -4.01 -11.14 17.87
N THR A 18 -3.78 -9.87 17.53
CA THR A 18 -4.29 -8.70 18.26
C THR A 18 -5.32 -7.97 17.42
N ASN A 19 -6.43 -7.58 18.04
CA ASN A 19 -7.40 -6.69 17.44
C ASN A 19 -6.96 -5.23 17.62
N PHE A 20 -6.90 -4.48 16.51
CA PHE A 20 -6.73 -3.04 16.43
C PHE A 20 -7.99 -2.42 15.81
N VAL A 21 -8.30 -1.16 16.13
CA VAL A 21 -9.53 -0.49 15.66
C VAL A 21 -9.19 0.89 15.13
N LEU A 22 -9.55 1.14 13.86
CA LEU A 22 -9.42 2.43 13.20
C LEU A 22 -10.77 3.15 13.16
N SER A 23 -10.81 4.43 13.53
CA SER A 23 -11.97 5.31 13.27
C SER A 23 -11.94 5.85 11.84
N LEU A 24 -13.06 5.75 11.12
CA LEU A 24 -13.25 6.29 9.77
C LEU A 24 -13.81 7.72 9.77
N GLU A 25 -13.92 8.38 10.94
CA GLU A 25 -14.20 9.82 11.01
C GLU A 25 -13.21 10.61 10.12
N ASP A 26 -13.69 11.62 9.38
CA ASP A 26 -12.90 12.33 8.37
C ASP A 26 -11.55 12.86 8.89
N LYS A 27 -11.51 13.32 10.15
CA LYS A 27 -10.30 13.83 10.80
C LYS A 27 -9.29 12.73 11.15
N SER A 28 -9.74 11.51 11.37
CA SER A 28 -8.91 10.34 11.64
C SER A 28 -8.42 9.74 10.32
N ARG A 29 -9.36 9.47 9.40
CA ARG A 29 -9.10 9.00 8.03
C ARG A 29 -8.13 9.90 7.27
N GLY A 30 -8.38 11.21 7.25
CA GLY A 30 -7.56 12.18 6.54
C GLY A 30 -6.12 12.24 7.05
N LYS A 31 -5.89 12.02 8.36
CA LYS A 31 -4.55 11.93 8.93
C LYS A 31 -3.81 10.65 8.53
N CYS A 32 -4.48 9.50 8.57
CA CYS A 32 -3.90 8.24 8.09
C CYS A 32 -3.42 8.39 6.64
N LEU A 33 -4.26 8.94 5.77
CA LEU A 33 -3.94 9.21 4.37
C LEU A 33 -2.78 10.20 4.22
N GLU A 34 -2.79 11.33 4.95
CA GLU A 34 -1.70 12.33 4.90
C GLU A 34 -0.34 11.74 5.30
N VAL A 35 -0.29 10.74 6.20
CA VAL A 35 0.97 10.05 6.55
C VAL A 35 1.33 8.96 5.52
N PHE A 36 0.34 8.25 4.96
CA PHE A 36 0.57 7.28 3.89
C PHE A 36 1.09 7.93 2.58
N ASP A 37 0.59 9.12 2.24
CA ASP A 37 1.10 9.93 1.13
C ASP A 37 2.57 10.32 1.36
N LYS A 38 2.96 10.65 2.60
CA LYS A 38 4.38 10.92 2.95
C LYS A 38 5.25 9.67 2.80
N ILE A 39 4.76 8.48 3.19
CA ILE A 39 5.47 7.20 2.98
C ILE A 39 5.67 6.98 1.48
N SER A 40 4.60 7.03 0.69
CA SER A 40 4.60 6.79 -0.76
C SER A 40 5.52 7.76 -1.49
N ALA A 41 5.43 9.06 -1.19
CA ALA A 41 6.33 10.08 -1.75
C ALA A 41 7.80 9.84 -1.34
N LYS A 42 8.04 9.29 -0.13
CA LYS A 42 9.40 9.01 0.36
C LYS A 42 10.02 7.77 -0.29
N GLU A 43 9.25 6.75 -0.61
CA GLU A 43 9.72 5.62 -1.40
C GLU A 43 10.15 6.07 -2.80
N VAL A 44 9.33 6.87 -3.48
CA VAL A 44 9.67 7.46 -4.79
C VAL A 44 10.91 8.35 -4.71
N GLU A 45 11.05 9.20 -3.68
CA GLU A 45 12.28 9.99 -3.45
C GLU A 45 13.52 9.08 -3.25
N ASN A 46 13.37 7.98 -2.52
CA ASN A 46 14.45 7.03 -2.24
C ASN A 46 14.89 6.28 -3.51
N ILE A 47 13.94 5.84 -4.34
CA ILE A 47 14.18 5.19 -5.64
C ILE A 47 14.92 6.14 -6.58
N ASN A 48 14.37 7.33 -6.82
CA ASN A 48 14.96 8.33 -7.72
C ASN A 48 16.41 8.68 -7.31
N LYS A 49 16.70 8.78 -6.01
CA LYS A 49 18.06 9.02 -5.52
C LYS A 49 18.99 7.83 -5.72
N ARG A 50 18.48 6.59 -5.63
CA ARG A 50 19.24 5.36 -5.88
C ARG A 50 19.64 5.24 -7.35
N ASP A 51 18.75 5.62 -8.26
CA ASP A 51 19.01 5.57 -9.71
C ASP A 51 20.02 6.64 -10.15
N ILE A 52 20.00 7.82 -9.52
CA ILE A 52 21.04 8.86 -9.68
C ILE A 52 22.40 8.33 -9.20
N GLU A 53 22.47 7.68 -8.04
CA GLU A 53 23.71 7.09 -7.50
C GLU A 53 24.27 5.99 -8.42
N ILE A 54 23.42 5.11 -8.93
CA ILE A 54 23.80 4.05 -9.89
C ILE A 54 24.29 4.67 -11.21
N THR A 55 23.62 5.72 -11.70
CA THR A 55 24.02 6.44 -12.92
C THR A 55 25.39 7.10 -12.77
N GLN A 56 25.64 7.75 -11.62
CA GLN A 56 26.95 8.33 -11.30
C GLN A 56 28.05 7.27 -11.24
N TYR A 57 27.81 6.12 -10.61
CA TYR A 57 28.77 5.02 -10.56
C TYR A 57 29.09 4.44 -11.95
N ASN A 58 28.07 4.28 -12.80
CA ASN A 58 28.26 3.83 -14.18
C ASN A 58 29.08 4.85 -14.99
N GLN A 59 28.89 6.15 -14.75
CA GLN A 59 29.69 7.21 -15.37
C GLN A 59 31.14 7.24 -14.84
N GLU A 60 31.36 7.10 -13.52
CA GLU A 60 32.73 6.97 -12.96
C GLU A 60 33.45 5.74 -13.55
N GLN A 61 32.75 4.62 -13.75
CA GLN A 61 33.31 3.43 -14.43
C GLN A 61 33.60 3.67 -15.91
N ALA A 62 32.72 4.34 -16.65
CA ALA A 62 32.93 4.66 -18.06
C ALA A 62 34.16 5.57 -18.24
N ASN A 63 34.30 6.59 -17.39
CA ASN A 63 35.45 7.49 -17.37
C ASN A 63 36.75 6.75 -17.02
N LEU A 64 36.72 5.80 -16.08
CA LEU A 64 37.88 4.98 -15.72
C LEU A 64 38.32 4.08 -16.90
N LYS A 65 37.36 3.47 -17.61
CA LYS A 65 37.63 2.67 -18.82
C LYS A 65 38.19 3.52 -19.97
N ALA A 66 37.62 4.69 -20.20
CA ALA A 66 38.10 5.63 -21.22
C ALA A 66 39.55 6.05 -20.93
N ARG A 67 39.86 6.44 -19.69
CA ARG A 67 41.24 6.78 -19.29
C ARG A 67 42.20 5.60 -19.49
N ALA A 68 41.81 4.38 -19.14
CA ALA A 68 42.65 3.20 -19.34
C ALA A 68 42.86 2.81 -20.82
N ALA A 69 42.09 3.39 -21.75
CA ALA A 69 42.30 3.25 -23.19
C ALA A 69 43.14 4.39 -23.82
N THR A 70 43.45 5.46 -23.07
CA THR A 70 44.14 6.66 -23.59
C THR A 70 45.38 7.08 -22.79
N ASP A 71 45.58 6.57 -21.58
CA ASP A 71 46.73 6.87 -20.72
C ASP A 71 47.77 5.74 -20.82
N GLU A 72 48.87 5.99 -21.54
CA GLU A 72 49.96 5.03 -21.76
C GLU A 72 50.64 4.57 -20.45
N ASN A 73 50.45 5.29 -19.34
CA ASN A 73 50.97 4.94 -18.01
C ASN A 73 50.03 4.00 -17.23
N MET A 74 48.79 3.80 -17.71
CA MET A 74 47.78 3.01 -17.01
C MET A 74 47.98 1.51 -17.25
N THR A 75 48.75 0.87 -16.36
CA THR A 75 48.89 -0.60 -16.38
C THR A 75 47.56 -1.30 -16.11
N GLU A 76 47.43 -2.56 -16.57
CA GLU A 76 46.25 -3.40 -16.28
C GLU A 76 46.04 -3.59 -14.77
N VAL A 77 47.12 -3.64 -13.99
CA VAL A 77 47.09 -3.76 -12.52
C VAL A 77 46.51 -2.50 -11.89
N SER A 78 47.03 -1.32 -12.22
CA SER A 78 46.53 -0.04 -11.69
C SER A 78 45.09 0.26 -12.13
N TYR A 79 44.67 -0.20 -13.31
CA TYR A 79 43.26 -0.15 -13.71
C TYR A 79 42.37 -1.07 -12.85
N LYS A 80 42.79 -2.32 -12.61
CA LYS A 80 42.07 -3.26 -11.73
C LYS A 80 41.95 -2.72 -10.30
N GLU A 81 43.04 -2.19 -9.73
CA GLU A 81 43.05 -1.57 -8.40
C GLU A 81 42.10 -0.37 -8.33
N ALA A 82 42.15 0.54 -9.32
CA ALA A 82 41.24 1.68 -9.39
C ALA A 82 39.77 1.25 -9.50
N SER A 83 39.47 0.20 -10.29
CA SER A 83 38.12 -0.35 -10.47
C SER A 83 37.58 -0.99 -9.19
N VAL A 84 38.40 -1.78 -8.49
CA VAL A 84 38.07 -2.37 -7.19
C VAL A 84 37.89 -1.29 -6.12
N SER A 85 38.74 -0.25 -6.10
CA SER A 85 38.62 0.89 -5.20
C SER A 85 37.30 1.66 -5.42
N LEU A 86 36.95 1.90 -6.69
CA LEU A 86 35.71 2.55 -7.10
C LEU A 86 34.46 1.75 -6.69
N SER A 87 34.44 0.45 -6.96
CA SER A 87 33.37 -0.46 -6.53
C SER A 87 33.21 -0.51 -5.00
N ASN A 88 34.32 -0.51 -4.26
CA ASN A 88 34.32 -0.45 -2.80
C ASN A 88 33.81 0.91 -2.25
N LYS A 89 34.20 2.03 -2.86
CA LYS A 89 33.69 3.38 -2.55
C LYS A 89 32.17 3.42 -2.73
N PHE A 90 31.67 2.99 -3.88
CA PHE A 90 30.25 2.95 -4.20
C PHE A 90 29.48 2.04 -3.23
N SER A 91 29.97 0.81 -3.00
CA SER A 91 29.34 -0.16 -2.08
C SER A 91 29.24 0.36 -0.64
N LYS A 92 30.23 1.13 -0.17
CA LYS A 92 30.19 1.79 1.15
C LYS A 92 29.20 2.94 1.19
N MET A 93 29.13 3.75 0.13
CA MET A 93 28.16 4.84 -0.01
C MET A 93 26.73 4.32 0.00
N MET A 94 26.42 3.33 -0.87
CA MET A 94 25.11 2.69 -0.97
C MET A 94 24.64 2.14 0.37
N LYS A 95 25.47 1.33 1.06
CA LYS A 95 25.13 0.79 2.39
C LYS A 95 24.82 1.87 3.43
N LYS A 96 25.57 2.98 3.43
CA LYS A 96 25.31 4.12 4.32
C LYS A 96 24.01 4.84 3.95
N ASN A 97 23.75 5.06 2.67
CA ASN A 97 22.59 5.82 2.21
C ASN A 97 21.30 5.00 2.37
N ASP A 98 21.31 3.71 2.02
CA ASP A 98 20.19 2.79 2.22
C ASP A 98 19.83 2.63 3.71
N ALA A 99 20.82 2.56 4.62
CA ALA A 99 20.54 2.56 6.07
C ALA A 99 19.83 3.85 6.54
N ASN A 100 20.21 5.01 6.00
CA ASN A 100 19.55 6.29 6.32
C ASN A 100 18.16 6.44 5.66
N ARG A 101 17.98 5.87 4.46
CA ARG A 101 16.67 5.78 3.77
C ARG A 101 15.70 4.93 4.57
N ASN A 102 16.10 3.70 4.89
CA ASN A 102 15.28 2.73 5.61
C ASN A 102 14.90 3.23 7.02
N LYS A 103 15.84 3.87 7.74
CA LYS A 103 15.51 4.50 9.03
C LYS A 103 14.39 5.54 8.90
N ARG A 104 14.49 6.45 7.92
CA ARG A 104 13.49 7.52 7.72
C ARG A 104 12.15 7.01 7.21
N LEU A 105 12.16 5.91 6.44
CA LEU A 105 10.93 5.24 6.03
C LEU A 105 10.27 4.59 7.25
N LEU A 106 11.03 3.85 8.07
CA LEU A 106 10.55 3.24 9.32
C LEU A 106 9.99 4.26 10.32
N GLU A 107 10.58 5.46 10.40
CA GLU A 107 10.06 6.58 11.19
C GLU A 107 8.66 7.02 10.74
N LEU A 108 8.40 7.12 9.42
CA LEU A 108 7.06 7.43 8.85
C LEU A 108 6.09 6.26 8.94
N GLU A 109 6.56 5.02 8.70
CA GLU A 109 5.79 3.79 8.88
C GLU A 109 5.27 3.65 10.32
N CYS A 110 6.05 4.10 11.30
CA CYS A 110 5.62 4.18 12.69
C CYS A 110 4.63 5.33 12.94
N GLU A 111 4.86 6.52 12.37
CA GLU A 111 3.92 7.65 12.44
C GLU A 111 2.53 7.26 11.91
N TYR A 112 2.45 6.46 10.84
CA TYR A 112 1.19 5.98 10.26
C TYR A 112 0.43 5.07 11.23
N LEU A 113 1.06 4.00 11.74
CA LEU A 113 0.37 3.03 12.61
C LEU A 113 -0.04 3.64 13.96
N ASP A 114 0.80 4.52 14.54
CA ASP A 114 0.42 5.26 15.76
C ASP A 114 -0.66 6.32 15.49
N THR A 115 -0.78 6.84 14.26
CA THR A 115 -1.88 7.72 13.84
C THR A 115 -3.19 6.96 13.67
N CYS A 116 -3.15 5.75 13.10
CA CYS A 116 -4.35 4.99 12.75
C CYS A 116 -4.90 4.14 13.91
N PHE A 117 -4.05 3.65 14.82
CA PHE A 117 -4.45 2.78 15.93
C PHE A 117 -4.10 3.34 17.33
N GLY A 118 -3.44 4.51 17.39
CA GLY A 118 -3.02 5.14 18.64
C GLY A 118 -1.60 4.76 19.08
N GLN A 119 -1.01 5.62 19.92
CA GLN A 119 0.40 5.61 20.27
C GLN A 119 0.91 4.25 20.82
N GLY A 120 2.04 3.78 20.27
CA GLY A 120 2.67 2.50 20.61
C GLY A 120 2.19 1.31 19.77
N SER A 121 1.15 1.47 18.94
CA SER A 121 0.67 0.43 18.03
C SER A 121 1.72 0.06 16.98
N ALA A 122 2.44 1.05 16.45
CA ALA A 122 3.56 0.86 15.53
C ALA A 122 4.61 -0.10 16.09
N LYS A 123 5.03 0.13 17.33
CA LYS A 123 6.01 -0.73 18.01
C LYS A 123 5.47 -2.16 18.13
N LYS A 124 4.23 -2.32 18.59
CA LYS A 124 3.61 -3.65 18.78
C LYS A 124 3.51 -4.42 17.45
N ILE A 125 3.12 -3.75 16.37
CA ILE A 125 3.02 -4.35 15.03
C ILE A 125 4.41 -4.65 14.45
N TYR A 126 5.43 -3.83 14.73
CA TYR A 126 6.81 -4.09 14.33
C TYR A 126 7.40 -5.31 15.05
N GLU A 127 7.09 -5.49 16.34
CA GLU A 127 7.43 -6.68 17.12
C GLU A 127 6.71 -7.94 16.59
N MET A 128 5.45 -7.83 16.12
CA MET A 128 4.74 -8.92 15.41
C MET A 128 5.33 -9.26 14.03
N CYS A 129 6.13 -8.37 13.44
CA CYS A 129 6.80 -8.58 12.16
C CYS A 129 8.23 -9.13 12.33
N ASP A 130 8.59 -9.65 13.52
CA ASP A 130 9.96 -10.06 13.91
C ASP A 130 11.02 -8.95 13.69
N GLY A 131 10.60 -7.68 13.74
CA GLY A 131 11.46 -6.53 13.40
C GLY A 131 11.85 -6.44 11.92
N SER A 132 11.17 -7.14 11.02
CA SER A 132 11.40 -7.09 9.58
C SER A 132 10.66 -5.91 8.95
N SER A 133 11.37 -4.82 8.62
CA SER A 133 10.79 -3.64 7.96
C SER A 133 10.09 -3.98 6.63
N VAL A 134 10.56 -5.00 5.91
CA VAL A 134 9.96 -5.46 4.64
C VAL A 134 8.61 -6.17 4.86
N VAL A 135 8.37 -6.75 6.05
CA VAL A 135 7.06 -7.30 6.43
C VAL A 135 6.17 -6.18 6.98
N PHE A 136 6.74 -5.29 7.80
CA PHE A 136 6.06 -4.14 8.40
C PHE A 136 5.44 -3.20 7.34
N ASN A 137 6.21 -2.83 6.32
CA ASN A 137 5.76 -2.05 5.16
C ASN A 137 4.59 -2.75 4.42
N LYS A 138 4.66 -4.07 4.22
CA LYS A 138 3.56 -4.85 3.62
C LYS A 138 2.29 -4.84 4.47
N VAL A 139 2.41 -4.90 5.81
CA VAL A 139 1.27 -4.77 6.72
C VAL A 139 0.64 -3.38 6.58
N ILE A 140 1.44 -2.32 6.46
CA ILE A 140 0.96 -0.94 6.23
C ILE A 140 0.22 -0.82 4.88
N ILE A 141 0.77 -1.38 3.80
CA ILE A 141 0.10 -1.44 2.49
C ILE A 141 -1.23 -2.22 2.58
N MET A 142 -1.26 -3.35 3.29
CA MET A 142 -2.48 -4.13 3.50
C MET A 142 -3.54 -3.36 4.30
N ILE A 143 -3.14 -2.59 5.31
CA ILE A 143 -4.04 -1.72 6.08
C ILE A 143 -4.63 -0.64 5.16
N ASN A 144 -3.79 0.07 4.39
CA ASN A 144 -4.29 1.15 3.53
C ASN A 144 -5.25 0.63 2.46
N ASN A 145 -4.92 -0.50 1.82
CA ASN A 145 -5.81 -1.15 0.86
C ASN A 145 -7.19 -1.51 1.44
N GLU A 146 -7.32 -1.76 2.74
CA GLU A 146 -8.62 -2.01 3.38
C GLU A 146 -9.37 -0.70 3.71
N ILE A 147 -8.64 0.36 4.09
CA ILE A 147 -9.20 1.72 4.24
C ILE A 147 -9.75 2.22 2.90
N ASP A 148 -9.02 1.99 1.81
CA ASP A 148 -9.41 2.42 0.47
C ASP A 148 -10.71 1.72 0.02
N LYS A 149 -10.83 0.40 0.22
CA LYS A 149 -12.09 -0.34 -0.06
C LYS A 149 -13.29 0.18 0.71
N GLU A 150 -13.14 0.37 2.03
CA GLU A 150 -14.24 0.77 2.91
C GLU A 150 -14.61 2.25 2.79
N THR A 151 -13.79 3.06 2.09
CA THR A 151 -14.01 4.51 1.93
C THR A 151 -14.08 5.00 0.49
N SER A 152 -13.95 4.09 -0.49
CA SER A 152 -14.15 4.35 -1.92
C SER A 152 -15.62 4.71 -2.21
N ALA A 153 -15.84 5.91 -2.73
CA ALA A 153 -17.16 6.38 -3.12
C ALA A 153 -17.72 5.64 -4.35
N THR A 154 -16.84 5.08 -5.20
CA THR A 154 -17.22 4.34 -6.42
C THR A 154 -17.93 3.04 -6.04
N ASP A 155 -17.30 2.25 -5.17
CA ASP A 155 -17.83 0.96 -4.72
C ASP A 155 -19.13 1.12 -3.92
N PHE A 156 -19.27 2.20 -3.14
CA PHE A 156 -20.54 2.53 -2.50
C PHE A 156 -21.65 2.88 -3.50
N TYR A 157 -21.34 3.68 -4.54
CA TYR A 157 -22.33 4.08 -5.55
C TYR A 157 -22.77 2.91 -6.43
N ASP A 158 -21.84 2.06 -6.86
CA ASP A 158 -22.16 0.94 -7.75
C ASP A 158 -22.78 -0.25 -6.98
N SER A 159 -22.39 -0.52 -5.72
CA SER A 159 -23.11 -1.50 -4.88
C SER A 159 -24.51 -1.01 -4.46
N TYR A 160 -24.70 0.30 -4.26
CA TYR A 160 -26.03 0.89 -4.02
C TYR A 160 -26.92 0.84 -5.28
N LYS A 161 -26.35 1.08 -6.47
CA LYS A 161 -27.04 0.81 -7.74
C LYS A 161 -27.44 -0.65 -7.88
N GLN A 162 -26.51 -1.58 -7.69
CA GLN A 162 -26.79 -3.01 -7.83
C GLN A 162 -27.95 -3.42 -6.90
N LYS A 163 -27.93 -3.00 -5.63
CA LYS A 163 -29.05 -3.17 -4.69
C LYS A 163 -30.37 -2.55 -5.19
N ILE A 164 -30.34 -1.40 -5.87
CA ILE A 164 -31.54 -0.78 -6.46
C ILE A 164 -32.05 -1.60 -7.66
N GLU A 165 -31.17 -2.20 -8.45
CA GLU A 165 -31.58 -3.04 -9.58
C GLU A 165 -32.12 -4.40 -9.12
N GLU A 166 -31.52 -4.99 -8.08
CA GLU A 166 -32.02 -6.17 -7.34
C GLU A 166 -33.34 -5.91 -6.58
N MET A 167 -33.72 -4.64 -6.38
CA MET A 167 -35.01 -4.25 -5.79
C MET A 167 -36.09 -3.92 -6.82
N LYS A 168 -35.83 -4.05 -8.12
CA LYS A 168 -36.89 -4.00 -9.15
C LYS A 168 -37.69 -5.32 -9.05
N PRO A 169 -39.03 -5.28 -9.00
CA PRO A 169 -39.83 -6.50 -9.00
C PRO A 169 -39.65 -7.24 -10.34
N ASP A 170 -39.61 -8.56 -10.29
CA ASP A 170 -39.60 -9.41 -11.48
C ASP A 170 -40.98 -9.36 -12.13
N GLU A 171 -41.10 -8.77 -13.32
CA GLU A 171 -42.37 -8.73 -14.09
C GLU A 171 -42.64 -10.06 -14.83
N SER A 172 -42.30 -11.17 -14.18
CA SER A 172 -42.63 -12.54 -14.57
C SER A 172 -42.66 -13.43 -13.31
N THR A 173 -43.71 -14.17 -12.97
CA THR A 173 -44.97 -14.52 -13.65
C THR A 173 -46.08 -14.74 -12.62
N ASP A 174 -47.34 -14.59 -13.03
CA ASP A 174 -48.37 -15.58 -12.69
C ASP A 174 -49.52 -15.57 -13.69
N GLN A 175 -49.83 -16.74 -14.27
CA GLN A 175 -50.99 -16.98 -15.13
C GLN A 175 -51.94 -17.93 -14.39
N GLU A 176 -52.85 -17.40 -13.56
CA GLU A 176 -53.89 -18.26 -12.99
C GLU A 176 -54.90 -18.70 -14.08
N GLN A 177 -54.97 -20.01 -14.27
CA GLN A 177 -55.88 -20.67 -15.20
C GLN A 177 -57.28 -20.74 -14.58
N THR A 178 -58.23 -19.98 -15.10
CA THR A 178 -59.64 -20.09 -14.70
C THR A 178 -60.33 -21.24 -15.43
N ASP A 179 -60.30 -22.45 -14.87
CA ASP A 179 -61.19 -23.53 -15.33
C ASP A 179 -61.49 -24.58 -14.23
N ILE A 180 -62.59 -24.39 -13.49
CA ILE A 180 -63.26 -25.42 -12.67
C ILE A 180 -64.77 -25.27 -12.83
N GLN A 181 -65.47 -26.38 -13.11
CA GLN A 181 -66.91 -26.44 -13.35
C GLN A 181 -67.73 -27.00 -12.16
N GLU A 182 -69.01 -26.60 -12.15
CA GLU A 182 -70.21 -27.34 -11.67
C GLU A 182 -70.54 -27.56 -10.17
N SER A 183 -71.78 -27.16 -9.83
CA SER A 183 -72.71 -27.78 -8.83
C SER A 183 -72.37 -27.65 -7.32
N ASP A 184 -73.28 -27.50 -6.35
CA ASP A 184 -74.75 -27.20 -6.27
C ASP A 184 -75.00 -26.55 -4.85
N VAL A 185 -76.15 -26.27 -4.21
CA VAL A 185 -77.58 -26.67 -4.29
C VAL A 185 -78.46 -25.47 -3.84
N SER A 186 -79.71 -25.41 -4.30
CA SER A 186 -80.76 -24.47 -3.85
C SER A 186 -81.10 -24.49 -2.34
N HIS A 187 -81.64 -23.37 -1.83
CA HIS A 187 -82.89 -23.32 -1.05
C HIS A 187 -83.59 -21.96 -1.26
#